data_AF-A0A957P8Z7-F1
#
_entry.id   AF-A0A957P8Z7-F1
#
_cell.length_a   1.000
_cell.length_b   1.000
_cell.length_c   1.000
_cell.angle_alpha   90.00
_cell.angle_beta   90.00
_cell.angle_gamma   90.00
#
_symmetry.space_group_name_H-M   'P 1'
#
loop_
_entity.id
_entity.type
_entity.pdbx_description
1 polymer ?
#
loop_
_entity_poly.entity_id
_entity_poly.type
_entity_poly.pdbx_seq_one_letter_code
_entity_poly.pdbx_strand_id
1 'polypeptide(L)'
;MPTFSELLSQYIQRTGISDAELARGIGVRRQTIFRWKEGIVERPRHRDDVLQLAKRLRLTAAERDGLLIAAGFPPEQLPPLPEAQPEASAEPAATTPSPTPQETPNVSAPLGLHAAAPAAPQTDAAQTESAQSFTETPQTVSLSSTSSSRFNWFKNRTWWTLPAIGVLVLLIMGVGLNMDGLRHLLSAATPTPPAATPPVLTLHAPTPMPTATRYQIVADEGETLLLIATFANYAGNAGFNVAGRIEEALEQQIAAAQLTHTNVVVLDEVIGNATKAEAELAAAHAAMLLWGEYDNARVVVNFSVRGDLENPHLRRDLLALDELPTVINRDVPQQVRSLALFALGQLFRGDGQLEQSRTVLENALTLDPSLE
;
A
#
# COMPACT_ATOMS: atom_id res chain seq x y z
N MET A 1 4.92 13.16 30.71
CA MET A 1 3.63 12.48 30.44
C MET A 1 3.97 11.17 29.77
N PRO A 2 3.40 10.04 30.20
CA PRO A 2 3.65 8.75 29.55
C PRO A 2 3.22 8.80 28.08
N THR A 3 3.95 8.10 27.22
CA THR A 3 3.66 8.07 25.79
C THR A 3 2.49 7.11 25.47
N PHE A 4 1.91 7.24 24.27
CA PHE A 4 0.81 6.35 23.84
C PHE A 4 1.22 4.87 23.86
N SER A 5 2.43 4.55 23.39
CA SER A 5 2.97 3.19 23.37
C SER A 5 3.19 2.63 24.77
N GLU A 6 3.68 3.43 25.71
CA GLU A 6 3.86 3.04 27.12
C GLU A 6 2.51 2.72 27.78
N LEU A 7 1.53 3.61 27.65
CA LEU A 7 0.19 3.39 28.21
C LEU A 7 -0.49 2.16 27.59
N LEU A 8 -0.39 2.02 26.27
CA LEU A 8 -0.96 0.88 25.57
C LEU A 8 -0.33 -0.44 26.03
N SER A 9 1.00 -0.50 26.11
CA SER A 9 1.73 -1.68 26.59
C SER A 9 1.31 -2.05 28.01
N GLN A 10 1.21 -1.06 28.90
CA GLN A 10 0.80 -1.25 30.28
C GLN A 10 -0.63 -1.83 30.38
N TYR A 11 -1.57 -1.30 29.61
CA TYR A 11 -2.96 -1.77 29.63
C TYR A 11 -3.16 -3.15 29.00
N ILE A 12 -2.42 -3.46 27.93
CA ILE A 12 -2.40 -4.81 27.34
C ILE A 12 -1.86 -5.82 28.35
N GLN A 13 -0.74 -5.51 29.00
CA GLN A 13 -0.13 -6.39 30.01
C GLN A 13 -1.06 -6.62 31.21
N ARG A 14 -1.79 -5.59 31.66
CA ARG A 14 -2.76 -5.68 32.76
C ARG A 14 -3.96 -6.57 32.42
N THR A 15 -4.44 -6.52 31.18
CA THR A 15 -5.64 -7.24 30.75
C THR A 15 -5.35 -8.67 30.28
N GLY A 16 -4.10 -8.97 29.93
CA GLY A 16 -3.70 -10.28 29.42
C GLY A 16 -4.24 -10.60 28.02
N ILE A 17 -4.81 -9.61 27.32
CA ILE A 17 -5.34 -9.77 25.96
C ILE A 17 -4.18 -9.84 24.98
N SER A 18 -4.22 -10.78 24.04
CA SER A 18 -3.17 -10.91 23.02
C SER A 18 -3.30 -9.82 21.93
N ASP A 19 -2.18 -9.42 21.33
CA ASP A 19 -2.18 -8.44 20.22
C ASP A 19 -3.09 -8.87 19.06
N ALA A 20 -3.15 -10.18 18.78
CA ALA A 20 -3.97 -10.74 17.71
C ALA A 20 -5.47 -10.64 18.01
N GLU A 21 -5.86 -10.88 19.26
CA GLU A 21 -7.24 -10.75 19.72
C GLU A 21 -7.69 -9.29 19.74
N LEU A 22 -6.81 -8.39 20.20
CA LEU A 22 -7.06 -6.96 20.21
C LEU A 22 -7.26 -6.43 18.79
N ALA A 23 -6.39 -6.83 17.85
CA ALA A 23 -6.47 -6.43 16.45
C ALA A 23 -7.77 -6.88 15.78
N ARG A 24 -8.14 -8.16 15.94
CA ARG A 24 -9.44 -8.69 15.45
C ARG A 24 -10.61 -7.94 16.08
N GLY A 25 -10.50 -7.60 17.36
CA GLY A 25 -11.57 -6.96 18.12
C GLY A 25 -11.91 -5.54 17.68
N ILE A 26 -10.96 -4.83 17.05
CA ILE A 26 -11.13 -3.47 16.54
C ILE A 26 -11.09 -3.39 15.00
N GLY A 27 -10.91 -4.52 14.31
CA GLY A 27 -10.89 -4.57 12.84
C GLY A 27 -9.59 -4.09 12.19
N VAL A 28 -8.46 -4.08 12.91
CA VAL A 28 -7.15 -3.74 12.35
C VAL A 28 -6.25 -4.99 12.21
N ARG A 29 -5.18 -4.88 11.43
CA ARG A 29 -4.16 -5.94 11.32
C ARG A 29 -3.33 -6.03 12.61
N ARG A 30 -2.90 -7.23 13.00
CA ARG A 30 -2.04 -7.45 14.20
C ARG A 30 -0.77 -6.59 14.18
N GLN A 31 -0.18 -6.40 13.00
CA GLN A 31 1.01 -5.57 12.82
C GLN A 31 0.78 -4.11 13.20
N THR A 32 -0.45 -3.60 13.05
CA THR A 32 -0.81 -2.23 13.46
C THR A 32 -0.72 -2.09 14.99
N ILE A 33 -1.27 -3.04 15.75
CA ILE A 33 -1.17 -3.06 17.20
C ILE A 33 0.30 -3.17 17.65
N PHE A 34 1.08 -4.03 16.99
CA PHE A 34 2.51 -4.16 17.26
C PHE A 34 3.25 -2.82 17.05
N ARG A 35 3.04 -2.14 15.92
CA ARG A 35 3.66 -0.83 15.63
C ARG A 35 3.25 0.27 16.62
N TRP A 36 2.01 0.23 17.11
CA TRP A 36 1.54 1.13 18.18
C TRP A 36 2.26 0.86 19.50
N LYS A 37 2.45 -0.41 19.84
CA LYS A 37 3.12 -0.84 21.07
C LYS A 37 4.62 -0.51 21.08
N GLU A 38 5.29 -0.68 19.95
CA GLU A 38 6.72 -0.36 19.77
C GLU A 38 6.98 1.15 19.63
N GLY A 39 5.94 2.00 19.61
CA GLY A 39 6.09 3.45 19.45
C GLY A 39 6.54 3.88 18.04
N ILE A 40 6.56 2.95 17.06
CA ILE A 40 6.86 3.26 15.65
C ILE A 40 5.82 4.22 15.07
N VAL A 41 4.58 4.12 15.56
CA VAL A 41 3.50 5.04 15.22
C VAL A 41 3.07 5.73 16.51
N GLU A 42 3.54 6.96 16.69
CA GLU A 42 3.24 7.77 17.88
C GLU A 42 1.77 8.23 17.92
N ARG A 43 1.11 8.35 16.75
CA ARG A 43 -0.27 8.83 16.62
C ARG A 43 -1.09 7.93 15.69
N PRO A 44 -2.05 7.15 16.23
CA PRO A 44 -3.04 6.45 15.43
C PRO A 44 -3.80 7.42 14.51
N ARG A 45 -4.17 6.97 13.29
CA ARG A 45 -4.83 7.83 12.29
C ARG A 45 -6.30 8.09 12.59
N HIS A 46 -6.97 7.14 13.23
CA HIS A 46 -8.40 7.20 13.49
C HIS A 46 -8.68 7.19 14.98
N ARG A 47 -9.45 8.18 15.44
CA ARG A 47 -9.90 8.30 16.82
C ARG A 47 -10.75 7.10 17.23
N ASP A 48 -11.59 6.61 16.33
CA ASP A 48 -12.50 5.50 16.60
C ASP A 48 -11.76 4.21 16.94
N ASP A 49 -10.59 3.96 16.33
CA ASP A 49 -9.76 2.81 16.65
C ASP A 49 -9.29 2.86 18.11
N VAL A 50 -8.88 4.05 18.59
CA VAL A 50 -8.43 4.24 19.98
C VAL A 50 -9.58 4.10 20.98
N LEU A 51 -10.79 4.51 20.60
CA LEU A 51 -11.99 4.29 21.42
C LEU A 51 -12.40 2.82 21.49
N GLN A 52 -12.35 2.11 20.36
CA GLN A 52 -12.61 0.67 20.34
C GLN A 52 -11.54 -0.10 21.14
N LEU A 53 -10.29 0.33 21.06
CA LEU A 53 -9.18 -0.18 21.87
C LEU A 53 -9.46 -0.02 23.36
N ALA A 54 -9.83 1.19 23.79
CA ALA A 54 -10.16 1.49 25.19
C ALA A 54 -11.34 0.64 25.68
N LYS A 55 -12.37 0.45 24.84
CA LYS A 55 -13.52 -0.40 25.13
C LYS A 55 -13.12 -1.88 25.31
N ARG A 56 -12.26 -2.41 24.44
CA ARG A 56 -11.77 -3.79 24.50
C ARG A 56 -10.89 -4.05 25.72
N LEU A 57 -10.03 -3.08 26.06
CA LEU A 57 -9.17 -3.12 27.24
C LEU A 57 -9.94 -2.81 28.55
N ARG A 58 -11.25 -2.52 28.46
CA ARG A 58 -12.11 -2.16 29.60
C ARG A 58 -11.53 -1.01 30.44
N LEU A 59 -10.99 0.00 29.77
CA LEU A 59 -10.40 1.16 30.44
C LEU A 59 -11.47 1.99 31.15
N THR A 60 -11.11 2.57 32.29
CA THR A 60 -11.94 3.58 32.95
C THR A 60 -12.00 4.87 32.12
N ALA A 61 -12.96 5.75 32.41
CA ALA A 61 -13.08 7.05 31.75
C ALA A 61 -11.77 7.87 31.77
N ALA A 62 -11.13 7.96 32.94
CA ALA A 62 -9.88 8.69 33.11
C ALA A 62 -8.70 8.05 32.33
N GLU A 63 -8.62 6.72 32.31
CA GLU A 63 -7.59 6.00 31.56
C GLU A 63 -7.77 6.13 30.06
N ARG A 64 -9.03 6.09 29.59
CA ARG A 64 -9.39 6.33 28.19
C ARG A 64 -9.00 7.73 27.77
N ASP A 65 -9.32 8.74 28.56
CA ASP A 65 -8.97 10.14 28.25
C ASP A 65 -7.44 10.33 28.26
N GLY A 66 -6.73 9.71 29.21
CA GLY A 66 -5.27 9.67 29.21
C GLY A 66 -4.68 9.05 27.94
N LEU A 67 -5.27 7.94 27.47
CA LEU A 67 -4.86 7.26 26.24
C LEU A 67 -5.16 8.11 24.98
N LEU A 68 -6.31 8.78 24.93
CA LEU A 68 -6.69 9.68 23.84
C LEU A 68 -5.75 10.89 23.77
N ILE A 69 -5.46 11.52 24.91
CA ILE A 69 -4.53 12.65 25.00
C ILE A 69 -3.14 12.23 24.54
N ALA A 70 -2.65 11.07 24.99
CA ALA A 70 -1.36 10.54 24.57
C ALA A 70 -1.30 10.22 23.07
N ALA A 71 -2.42 9.81 22.47
CA ALA A 71 -2.57 9.58 21.03
C ALA A 71 -2.76 10.88 20.21
N GLY A 72 -2.89 12.04 20.86
CA GLY A 72 -3.10 13.34 20.21
C GLY A 72 -4.57 13.66 19.87
N PHE A 73 -5.53 12.98 20.50
CA PHE A 73 -6.97 13.22 20.36
C PHE A 73 -7.56 13.97 21.55
N PRO A 74 -8.69 14.70 21.35
CA PRO A 74 -9.41 15.33 22.47
C PRO A 74 -10.02 14.27 23.41
N PRO A 75 -10.05 14.53 24.74
CA PRO A 75 -10.69 13.65 25.72
C PRO A 75 -12.19 13.53 25.44
N GLU A 76 -12.79 12.40 25.80
CA GLU A 76 -14.22 12.15 25.56
C GLU A 76 -15.10 12.86 26.60
N GLN A 77 -14.66 12.89 27.86
CA GLN A 77 -15.26 13.76 28.85
C GLN A 77 -14.59 15.13 28.77
N LEU A 78 -15.37 16.12 28.31
CA LEU A 78 -15.07 17.50 28.69
C LEU A 78 -14.97 17.53 30.22
N PRO A 79 -13.96 18.18 30.80
CA PRO A 79 -13.98 18.51 32.22
C PRO A 79 -15.35 19.09 32.53
N PRO A 80 -16.01 18.72 33.64
CA PRO A 80 -17.16 19.48 34.08
C PRO A 80 -16.72 20.94 34.08
N LEU A 81 -17.33 21.76 33.21
CA LEU A 81 -17.30 23.21 33.36
C LEU A 81 -17.51 23.44 34.85
N PRO A 82 -16.64 24.20 35.55
CA PRO A 82 -16.83 24.45 36.95
C PRO A 82 -18.27 24.94 37.11
N GLU A 83 -19.12 24.04 37.61
CA GLU A 83 -20.45 24.38 38.04
C GLU A 83 -20.21 25.47 39.06
N ALA A 84 -20.73 26.65 38.77
CA ALA A 84 -20.79 27.74 39.71
C ALA A 84 -21.17 27.12 41.06
N GLN A 85 -20.26 27.24 42.02
CA GLN A 85 -20.47 26.76 43.37
C GLN A 85 -21.87 27.18 43.80
N PRO A 86 -22.71 26.26 44.33
CA PRO A 86 -23.87 26.69 45.07
C PRO A 86 -23.35 27.42 46.30
N GLU A 87 -23.29 28.75 46.23
CA GLU A 87 -23.16 29.64 47.37
C GLU A 87 -24.40 29.42 48.25
N ALA A 88 -24.30 28.44 49.15
CA ALA A 88 -25.22 28.28 50.25
C ALA A 88 -24.69 29.10 51.44
N SER A 89 -25.44 30.15 51.75
CA SER A 89 -25.60 30.77 53.07
C SER A 89 -24.43 31.59 53.63
N ALA A 90 -24.52 32.90 53.36
CA ALA A 90 -24.34 33.92 54.40
C ALA A 90 -25.27 35.12 54.11
N GLU A 91 -26.54 35.02 54.50
CA GLU A 91 -27.32 36.18 54.99
C GLU A 91 -27.11 36.29 56.52
N PRO A 92 -27.35 37.41 57.23
CA PRO A 92 -28.18 38.57 56.82
C PRO A 92 -27.61 39.97 57.15
N ALA A 93 -28.11 41.02 56.48
CA ALA A 93 -28.69 42.23 57.09
C ALA A 93 -28.85 43.37 56.06
N ALA A 94 -30.12 43.68 55.76
CA ALA A 94 -30.76 45.00 55.60
C ALA A 94 -29.90 46.17 55.02
N THR A 95 -30.40 46.99 54.08
CA THR A 95 -31.66 47.73 54.18
C THR A 95 -31.99 48.46 52.85
N THR A 96 -33.27 48.39 52.45
CA THR A 96 -34.09 49.44 51.74
C THR A 96 -33.95 49.70 50.21
N PRO A 97 -35.01 50.22 49.55
CA PRO A 97 -35.60 49.63 48.33
C PRO A 97 -35.76 50.62 47.14
N SER A 98 -36.22 50.08 45.98
CA SER A 98 -37.08 50.60 44.88
C SER A 98 -37.25 52.13 44.61
N PRO A 99 -37.61 52.62 43.38
CA PRO A 99 -38.39 51.92 42.32
C PRO A 99 -38.04 52.20 40.82
N THR A 100 -38.58 51.35 39.96
CA THR A 100 -39.00 51.48 38.52
C THR A 100 -39.92 52.72 38.31
N PRO A 101 -40.38 53.20 37.11
CA PRO A 101 -40.32 52.73 35.70
C PRO A 101 -39.88 53.80 34.67
N GLN A 102 -39.58 53.40 33.42
CA GLN A 102 -40.05 54.19 32.29
C GLN A 102 -40.43 53.34 31.08
N GLU A 103 -41.62 53.65 30.58
CA GLU A 103 -42.47 52.94 29.64
C GLU A 103 -42.60 53.79 28.35
N THR A 104 -43.19 53.20 27.30
CA THR A 104 -43.86 53.84 26.13
C THR A 104 -43.02 54.03 24.83
N PRO A 105 -43.66 54.21 23.64
CA PRO A 105 -43.95 53.12 22.68
C PRO A 105 -43.86 53.54 21.17
N ASN A 106 -44.08 52.63 20.21
CA ASN A 106 -44.68 52.88 18.87
C ASN A 106 -44.65 51.57 18.05
N VAL A 107 -45.74 50.84 17.75
CA VAL A 107 -46.92 51.07 16.88
C VAL A 107 -46.69 50.74 15.38
N SER A 108 -47.48 49.75 14.91
CA SER A 108 -48.04 49.49 13.55
C SER A 108 -47.26 48.66 12.49
N ALA A 109 -47.58 47.35 12.40
CA ALA A 109 -48.45 46.66 11.41
C ALA A 109 -48.39 47.02 9.88
N PRO A 110 -48.93 46.20 8.93
CA PRO A 110 -49.16 44.73 8.86
C PRO A 110 -48.98 44.06 7.45
N LEU A 111 -49.31 42.74 7.40
CA LEU A 111 -50.06 42.01 6.34
C LEU A 111 -49.36 41.51 5.04
N GLY A 112 -49.53 40.20 4.78
CA GLY A 112 -49.26 39.58 3.47
C GLY A 112 -49.34 38.05 3.43
N LEU A 113 -50.51 37.46 3.73
CA LEU A 113 -50.88 36.10 3.31
C LEU A 113 -50.98 36.06 1.76
N HIS A 114 -50.52 34.99 1.11
CA HIS A 114 -51.25 34.35 0.01
C HIS A 114 -50.77 32.90 -0.21
N ALA A 115 -51.71 31.98 -0.01
CA ALA A 115 -51.70 30.61 -0.54
C ALA A 115 -52.56 30.58 -1.80
N ALA A 116 -52.22 29.74 -2.79
CA ALA A 116 -53.15 28.95 -3.61
C ALA A 116 -52.44 28.29 -4.82
N ALA A 117 -52.51 26.95 -4.87
CA ALA A 117 -52.58 26.12 -6.08
C ALA A 117 -53.94 26.40 -6.82
N PRO A 118 -54.31 25.85 -8.00
CA PRO A 118 -53.99 24.50 -8.51
C PRO A 118 -53.98 24.27 -10.06
N ALA A 119 -53.80 22.98 -10.42
CA ALA A 119 -54.43 22.21 -11.50
C ALA A 119 -53.96 22.33 -12.98
N ALA A 120 -53.66 21.13 -13.53
CA ALA A 120 -53.55 20.76 -14.95
C ALA A 120 -54.93 20.74 -15.65
N PRO A 121 -55.06 20.51 -16.99
CA PRO A 121 -54.87 19.17 -17.59
C PRO A 121 -54.37 19.13 -19.08
N GLN A 122 -54.21 17.88 -19.55
CA GLN A 122 -53.97 17.27 -20.88
C GLN A 122 -54.55 18.05 -22.10
N THR A 123 -54.13 17.90 -23.37
CA THR A 123 -54.14 16.69 -24.23
C THR A 123 -53.61 17.02 -25.66
N ASP A 124 -53.05 16.01 -26.33
CA ASP A 124 -53.17 15.64 -27.76
C ASP A 124 -52.45 16.31 -28.97
N ALA A 125 -52.02 15.39 -29.85
CA ALA A 125 -52.00 15.39 -31.32
C ALA A 125 -50.89 16.08 -32.16
N ALA A 126 -50.09 15.19 -32.77
CA ALA A 126 -49.55 15.13 -34.14
C ALA A 126 -49.72 16.29 -35.16
N GLN A 127 -48.62 16.59 -35.88
CA GLN A 127 -48.46 16.73 -37.36
C GLN A 127 -47.22 17.62 -37.63
N THR A 128 -46.16 17.12 -38.28
CA THR A 128 -45.88 17.08 -39.74
C THR A 128 -45.02 18.27 -40.21
N GLU A 129 -43.89 17.91 -40.84
CA GLU A 129 -43.07 18.63 -41.83
C GLU A 129 -42.84 20.15 -41.72
N SER A 130 -41.58 20.56 -41.66
CA SER A 130 -40.85 21.09 -42.84
C SER A 130 -39.56 21.78 -42.44
N ALA A 131 -38.60 21.71 -43.36
CA ALA A 131 -37.28 22.30 -43.33
C ALA A 131 -37.23 23.78 -42.90
N GLN A 132 -36.22 24.12 -42.10
CA GLN A 132 -35.53 25.40 -42.22
C GLN A 132 -34.11 25.29 -41.66
N SER A 133 -33.16 25.57 -42.55
CA SER A 133 -31.74 25.76 -42.31
C SER A 133 -31.52 26.87 -41.27
N PHE A 134 -30.77 26.58 -40.21
CA PHE A 134 -30.14 27.61 -39.39
C PHE A 134 -28.70 27.21 -39.11
N THR A 135 -27.80 28.03 -39.65
CA THR A 135 -26.37 28.05 -39.41
C THR A 135 -26.15 28.65 -38.03
N GLU A 136 -25.74 27.86 -37.05
CA GLU A 136 -25.25 28.41 -35.79
C GLU A 136 -24.09 27.55 -35.26
N THR A 137 -22.90 28.13 -35.31
CA THR A 137 -21.64 27.56 -34.84
C THR A 137 -21.52 27.82 -33.33
N PRO A 138 -21.48 26.80 -32.45
CA PRO A 138 -21.12 27.04 -31.07
C PRO A 138 -19.60 26.99 -30.91
N GLN A 139 -19.01 28.13 -30.54
CA GLN A 139 -17.64 28.22 -30.07
C GLN A 139 -17.44 27.32 -28.84
N THR A 140 -16.64 26.28 -29.00
CA THR A 140 -16.21 25.41 -27.91
C THR A 140 -14.93 25.97 -27.31
N VAL A 141 -15.04 26.56 -26.12
CA VAL A 141 -13.91 26.91 -25.26
C VAL A 141 -13.28 25.60 -24.80
N SER A 142 -12.17 25.19 -25.43
CA SER A 142 -11.42 24.00 -25.05
C SER A 142 -10.31 24.38 -24.06
N LEU A 143 -10.53 24.11 -22.77
CA LEU A 143 -9.47 24.00 -21.77
C LEU A 143 -8.91 22.57 -21.83
N SER A 144 -7.97 22.32 -22.74
CA SER A 144 -7.20 21.09 -22.80
C SER A 144 -5.90 21.23 -21.99
N SER A 145 -5.94 20.83 -20.71
CA SER A 145 -4.74 20.44 -19.98
C SER A 145 -4.49 18.95 -20.22
N THR A 146 -3.99 18.61 -21.41
CA THR A 146 -3.62 17.25 -21.76
C THR A 146 -2.25 16.93 -21.16
N SER A 147 -2.24 16.39 -19.93
CA SER A 147 -1.07 15.72 -19.35
C SER A 147 -0.85 14.41 -20.11
N SER A 148 0.03 14.46 -21.11
CA SER A 148 0.36 13.32 -21.96
C SER A 148 1.32 12.37 -21.25
N SER A 149 0.79 11.35 -20.58
CA SER A 149 1.55 10.14 -20.23
C SER A 149 1.83 9.35 -21.51
N ARG A 150 3.02 9.50 -22.09
CA ARG A 150 3.44 8.72 -23.26
C ARG A 150 3.83 7.31 -22.83
N PHE A 151 2.97 6.36 -23.17
CA PHE A 151 3.17 4.92 -23.06
C PHE A 151 4.15 4.47 -24.15
N ASN A 152 5.38 4.12 -23.79
CA ASN A 152 6.39 3.62 -24.73
C ASN A 152 6.34 2.07 -24.76
N TRP A 153 5.29 1.52 -25.38
CA TRP A 153 5.13 0.06 -25.57
C TRP A 153 5.63 -0.43 -26.94
N PHE A 154 5.83 0.44 -27.93
CA PHE A 154 6.33 0.05 -29.26
C PHE A 154 7.54 0.87 -29.72
N LYS A 155 8.72 0.63 -29.13
CA LYS A 155 10.01 0.89 -29.83
C LYS A 155 11.21 0.27 -29.13
N ASN A 156 11.29 -1.06 -29.08
CA ASN A 156 12.61 -1.70 -29.01
C ASN A 156 12.61 -3.11 -29.62
N ARG A 157 12.20 -3.19 -30.88
CA ARG A 157 12.49 -4.33 -31.75
C ARG A 157 13.17 -3.84 -33.02
N THR A 158 14.45 -3.45 -32.90
CA THR A 158 15.35 -3.36 -34.06
C THR A 158 16.74 -3.85 -33.70
N TRP A 159 16.93 -5.13 -33.98
CA TRP A 159 18.17 -5.87 -34.09
C TRP A 159 18.94 -5.38 -35.33
N TRP A 160 20.07 -4.67 -35.21
CA TRP A 160 21.09 -4.57 -36.28
C TRP A 160 22.51 -4.47 -35.68
N THR A 161 23.24 -5.58 -35.87
CA THR A 161 24.69 -5.72 -36.13
C THR A 161 25.73 -5.35 -35.05
N LEU A 162 26.25 -6.41 -34.42
CA LEU A 162 27.67 -6.57 -34.06
C LEU A 162 28.58 -6.15 -35.23
N PRO A 163 29.62 -5.35 -34.97
CA PRO A 163 30.94 -5.96 -34.80
C PRO A 163 31.75 -5.26 -33.69
N ALA A 164 31.59 -5.70 -32.44
CA ALA A 164 32.49 -5.30 -31.35
C ALA A 164 33.09 -6.50 -30.57
N ILE A 165 32.64 -7.72 -30.83
CA ILE A 165 33.13 -8.94 -30.14
C ILE A 165 34.42 -9.49 -30.78
N GLY A 166 34.77 -9.06 -32.00
CA GLY A 166 36.01 -9.47 -32.68
C GLY A 166 37.32 -8.90 -32.11
N VAL A 167 37.27 -7.83 -31.31
CA VAL A 167 38.48 -7.17 -30.76
C VAL A 167 38.82 -7.66 -29.35
N LEU A 168 37.86 -8.18 -28.58
CA LEU A 168 38.11 -8.66 -27.23
C LEU A 168 38.72 -10.08 -27.20
N VAL A 169 38.40 -10.92 -28.19
CA VAL A 169 38.99 -12.28 -28.31
C VAL A 169 40.44 -12.23 -28.83
N LEU A 170 40.81 -11.18 -29.58
CA LEU A 170 42.20 -10.95 -30.01
C LEU A 170 43.09 -10.33 -28.92
N LEU A 171 42.50 -9.77 -27.85
CA LEU A 171 43.24 -9.25 -26.70
C LEU A 171 43.50 -10.31 -25.60
N ILE A 172 42.72 -11.39 -25.57
CA ILE A 172 42.91 -12.50 -24.62
C ILE A 172 43.89 -13.55 -25.15
N MET A 173 44.10 -13.63 -26.48
CA MET A 173 45.05 -14.58 -27.09
C MET A 173 46.51 -14.06 -27.16
N GLY A 174 46.77 -12.84 -26.66
CA GLY A 174 48.06 -12.15 -26.76
C GLY A 174 48.89 -12.06 -25.46
N VAL A 175 48.51 -12.76 -24.39
CA VAL A 175 49.29 -12.82 -23.13
C VAL A 175 49.63 -14.28 -22.81
N GLY A 176 50.27 -14.93 -23.77
CA GLY A 176 51.04 -16.15 -23.53
C GLY A 176 52.48 -15.77 -23.19
N LEU A 177 52.75 -15.38 -21.94
CA LEU A 177 54.09 -15.40 -21.37
C LEU A 177 54.04 -15.73 -19.86
N ASN A 178 54.41 -16.98 -19.55
CA ASN A 178 55.35 -17.34 -18.49
C ASN A 178 54.89 -17.24 -17.01
N MET A 179 54.31 -18.33 -16.48
CA MET A 179 54.17 -18.56 -15.02
C MET A 179 54.56 -19.99 -14.60
N ASP A 180 55.69 -20.50 -15.10
CA ASP A 180 56.32 -21.74 -14.60
C ASP A 180 57.48 -21.48 -13.60
N GLY A 181 57.62 -20.24 -13.12
CA GLY A 181 58.83 -19.78 -12.42
C GLY A 181 58.74 -19.52 -10.91
N LEU A 182 57.68 -19.90 -10.19
CA LEU A 182 57.55 -19.53 -8.76
C LEU A 182 57.02 -20.65 -7.84
N ARG A 183 57.43 -21.89 -8.07
CA ARG A 183 57.17 -23.03 -7.17
C ARG A 183 58.41 -23.60 -6.47
N HIS A 184 59.59 -22.99 -6.60
CA HIS A 184 60.84 -23.55 -6.10
C HIS A 184 61.64 -22.72 -5.09
N LEU A 185 61.06 -21.71 -4.44
CA LEU A 185 61.75 -20.96 -3.40
C LEU A 185 60.86 -20.78 -2.17
N LEU A 186 61.01 -21.70 -1.21
CA LEU A 186 60.95 -21.53 0.25
C LEU A 186 60.80 -22.92 0.89
N SER A 187 61.85 -23.73 0.75
CA SER A 187 62.07 -24.94 1.53
C SER A 187 63.35 -24.72 2.34
N ALA A 188 63.18 -24.30 3.59
CA ALA A 188 64.23 -24.28 4.61
C ALA A 188 63.55 -24.16 5.99
N ALA A 189 62.96 -25.26 6.47
CA ALA A 189 62.55 -25.37 7.86
C ALA A 189 63.73 -25.89 8.69
N THR A 190 64.28 -25.02 9.54
CA THR A 190 65.22 -25.38 10.61
C THR A 190 64.49 -26.16 11.70
N PRO A 191 65.02 -27.29 12.21
CA PRO A 191 64.43 -27.99 13.35
C PRO A 191 64.85 -27.33 14.68
N THR A 192 63.87 -26.91 15.48
CA THR A 192 64.04 -26.43 16.86
C THR A 192 63.24 -27.33 17.81
N PRO A 193 63.78 -27.69 19.00
CA PRO A 193 63.38 -28.88 19.78
C PRO A 193 62.08 -28.74 20.59
N PRO A 194 61.54 -29.84 21.14
CA PRO A 194 60.16 -29.89 21.63
C PRO A 194 60.01 -29.24 23.00
N ALA A 195 59.07 -28.30 23.11
CA ALA A 195 58.63 -27.72 24.38
C ALA A 195 57.20 -28.18 24.69
N ALA A 196 57.05 -28.58 25.96
CA ALA A 196 55.93 -29.22 26.64
C ALA A 196 54.49 -28.86 26.17
N THR A 197 53.69 -29.93 26.05
CA THR A 197 52.25 -29.97 25.83
C THR A 197 51.47 -29.28 26.96
N PRO A 198 50.63 -28.26 26.69
CA PRO A 198 49.55 -27.88 27.61
C PRO A 198 48.30 -28.76 27.38
N PRO A 199 47.44 -28.95 28.40
CA PRO A 199 46.25 -29.80 28.31
C PRO A 199 45.24 -29.24 27.30
N VAL A 200 44.77 -30.12 26.41
CA VAL A 200 43.71 -29.84 25.43
C VAL A 200 42.38 -29.67 26.17
N LEU A 201 41.86 -28.45 26.22
CA LEU A 201 40.46 -28.18 26.59
C LEU A 201 39.56 -28.61 25.43
N THR A 202 38.86 -29.73 25.60
CA THR A 202 37.87 -30.23 24.64
C THR A 202 36.61 -29.37 24.72
N LEU A 203 36.57 -28.29 23.95
CA LEU A 203 35.35 -27.47 23.78
C LEU A 203 34.31 -28.33 23.05
N HIS A 204 33.25 -28.74 23.76
CA HIS A 204 32.13 -29.44 23.13
C HIS A 204 31.53 -28.52 22.07
N ALA A 205 31.59 -28.94 20.81
CA ALA A 205 30.94 -28.24 19.71
C ALA A 205 29.46 -28.09 20.03
N PRO A 206 28.89 -26.87 19.99
CA PRO A 206 27.46 -26.68 20.21
C PRO A 206 26.71 -27.48 19.15
N THR A 207 25.76 -28.30 19.61
CA THR A 207 24.80 -29.02 18.77
C THR A 207 24.24 -28.06 17.71
N PRO A 208 24.28 -28.41 16.41
CA PRO A 208 23.69 -27.56 15.38
C PRO A 208 22.22 -27.35 15.73
N MET A 209 21.83 -26.10 15.99
CA MET A 209 20.42 -25.77 16.16
C MET A 209 19.65 -26.17 14.89
N PRO A 210 18.41 -26.67 15.02
CA PRO A 210 17.58 -26.94 13.86
C PRO A 210 17.42 -25.64 13.07
N THR A 211 17.95 -25.63 11.84
CA THR A 211 17.75 -24.57 10.86
C THR A 211 16.25 -24.36 10.71
N ALA A 212 15.77 -23.15 11.03
CA ALA A 212 14.37 -22.78 10.86
C ALA A 212 13.95 -23.07 9.41
N THR A 213 13.05 -24.02 9.23
CA THR A 213 12.47 -24.35 7.93
C THR A 213 11.67 -23.13 7.46
N ARG A 214 12.20 -22.39 6.49
CA ARG A 214 11.40 -21.40 5.76
C ARG A 214 10.24 -22.15 5.10
N TYR A 215 9.01 -21.72 5.35
CA TYR A 215 7.87 -22.16 4.55
C TYR A 215 8.13 -21.75 3.11
N GLN A 216 8.37 -22.73 2.24
CA GLN A 216 8.53 -22.48 0.81
C GLN A 216 7.14 -22.32 0.22
N ILE A 217 6.91 -21.18 -0.42
CA ILE A 217 5.70 -20.91 -1.18
C ILE A 217 5.93 -21.53 -2.56
N VAL A 218 5.16 -22.56 -2.91
CA VAL A 218 5.26 -23.28 -4.17
C VAL A 218 3.85 -23.49 -4.72
N ALA A 219 3.66 -23.30 -6.02
CA ALA A 219 2.40 -23.54 -6.69
C ALA A 219 2.01 -25.02 -6.65
N ASP A 220 0.74 -25.31 -6.35
CA ASP A 220 0.18 -26.65 -6.46
C ASP A 220 0.03 -27.07 -7.93
N GLU A 221 -0.16 -28.37 -8.17
CA GLU A 221 -0.34 -28.90 -9.53
C GLU A 221 -1.60 -28.30 -10.18
N GLY A 222 -1.41 -27.61 -11.32
CA GLY A 222 -2.48 -26.93 -12.04
C GLY A 222 -2.87 -25.55 -11.47
N GLU A 223 -2.23 -25.10 -10.40
CA GLU A 223 -2.42 -23.76 -9.85
C GLU A 223 -1.61 -22.72 -10.66
N THR A 224 -2.24 -21.58 -10.95
CA THR A 224 -1.56 -20.40 -11.47
C THR A 224 -1.24 -19.47 -10.30
N LEU A 225 -0.04 -19.59 -9.75
CA LEU A 225 0.40 -18.76 -8.63
C LEU A 225 0.95 -17.41 -9.10
N LEU A 226 0.43 -16.32 -8.54
CA LEU A 226 0.96 -14.97 -8.66
C LEU A 226 1.63 -14.55 -7.36
N LEU A 227 2.85 -14.03 -7.47
CA LEU A 227 3.61 -13.55 -6.33
C LEU A 227 3.73 -12.04 -6.35
N ILE A 228 3.72 -11.42 -5.16
CA ILE A 228 3.97 -9.99 -5.00
C ILE A 228 5.04 -9.81 -3.92
N ALA A 229 6.22 -9.32 -4.30
CA ALA A 229 7.26 -8.99 -3.35
C ALA A 229 6.91 -7.75 -2.53
N THR A 230 7.51 -7.63 -1.34
CA THR A 230 7.47 -6.36 -0.61
C THR A 230 8.26 -5.31 -1.39
N PHE A 231 7.69 -4.13 -1.54
CA PHE A 231 8.33 -3.05 -2.31
C PHE A 231 9.42 -2.36 -1.49
N ALA A 232 10.54 -2.06 -2.14
CA ALA A 232 11.57 -1.24 -1.54
C ALA A 232 11.03 0.20 -1.33
N ASN A 233 11.17 0.70 -0.11
CA ASN A 233 10.73 2.04 0.26
C ASN A 233 11.93 2.98 0.42
N TYR A 234 12.01 4.01 -0.41
CA TYR A 234 12.99 5.10 -0.25
C TYR A 234 12.32 6.45 0.08
N ALA A 235 11.01 6.48 0.31
CA ALA A 235 10.21 7.65 0.70
C ALA A 235 10.36 8.04 2.20
N GLY A 236 11.39 7.53 2.89
CA GLY A 236 11.60 7.74 4.32
C GLY A 236 10.59 7.02 5.22
N ASN A 237 10.14 7.67 6.29
CA ASN A 237 9.33 7.05 7.36
C ASN A 237 7.89 6.69 6.95
N ALA A 238 7.43 7.12 5.77
CA ALA A 238 6.09 6.78 5.26
C ALA A 238 6.10 5.38 4.62
N GLY A 239 5.85 4.35 5.43
CA GLY A 239 5.66 2.99 4.93
C GLY A 239 4.27 2.80 4.32
N PHE A 240 4.18 2.70 3.00
CA PHE A 240 2.96 2.31 2.29
C PHE A 240 2.98 0.81 2.02
N ASN A 241 1.84 0.16 2.21
CA ASN A 241 1.69 -1.26 1.86
C ASN A 241 1.31 -1.41 0.38
N VAL A 242 2.24 -1.10 -0.52
CA VAL A 242 2.01 -1.18 -1.98
C VAL A 242 1.64 -2.61 -2.38
N ALA A 243 2.37 -3.60 -1.88
CA ALA A 243 2.13 -5.02 -2.15
C ALA A 243 0.69 -5.43 -1.80
N GLY A 244 0.21 -5.09 -0.60
CA GLY A 244 -1.16 -5.40 -0.20
C GLY A 244 -2.24 -4.66 -0.98
N ARG A 245 -1.96 -3.48 -1.55
CA ARG A 245 -2.91 -2.77 -2.44
C ARG A 245 -3.01 -3.43 -3.80
N ILE A 246 -1.88 -3.94 -4.30
CA ILE A 246 -1.83 -4.70 -5.53
C ILE A 246 -2.52 -6.06 -5.33
N GLU A 247 -2.25 -6.75 -4.22
CA GLU A 247 -2.90 -8.02 -3.83
C GLU A 247 -4.42 -7.88 -3.86
N GLU A 248 -4.97 -6.94 -3.07
CA GLU A 248 -6.41 -6.69 -2.99
C GLU A 248 -7.04 -6.42 -4.37
N ALA A 249 -6.36 -5.65 -5.22
CA ALA A 249 -6.86 -5.33 -6.55
C ALA A 249 -6.79 -6.54 -7.51
N LEU A 250 -5.75 -7.36 -7.44
CA LEU A 250 -5.61 -8.56 -8.26
C LEU A 250 -6.58 -9.65 -7.83
N GLU A 251 -6.77 -9.88 -6.52
CA GLU A 251 -7.75 -10.84 -6.01
C GLU A 251 -9.18 -10.50 -6.48
N GLN A 252 -9.57 -9.23 -6.36
CA GLN A 252 -10.86 -8.75 -6.88
C GLN A 252 -11.00 -9.02 -8.38
N GLN A 253 -9.93 -8.81 -9.14
CA GLN A 253 -9.95 -8.99 -10.59
C GLN A 253 -9.97 -10.47 -11.00
N ILE A 254 -9.23 -11.32 -10.30
CA ILE A 254 -9.20 -12.79 -10.48
C ILE A 254 -10.59 -13.37 -10.20
N ALA A 255 -11.23 -12.93 -9.12
CA ALA A 255 -12.59 -13.31 -8.79
C ALA A 255 -13.58 -12.87 -9.87
N ALA A 256 -13.48 -11.61 -10.33
CA ALA A 256 -14.34 -11.08 -11.39
C ALA A 256 -14.17 -11.81 -12.73
N ALA A 257 -12.93 -12.19 -13.07
CA ALA A 257 -12.60 -12.96 -14.27
C ALA A 257 -12.86 -14.47 -14.14
N GLN A 258 -13.35 -14.94 -12.98
CA GLN A 258 -13.63 -16.35 -12.68
C GLN A 258 -12.41 -17.27 -12.86
N LEU A 259 -11.21 -16.78 -12.53
CA LEU A 259 -9.98 -17.55 -12.59
C LEU A 259 -9.80 -18.42 -11.34
N THR A 260 -10.58 -19.50 -11.24
CA THR A 260 -10.73 -20.31 -10.02
C THR A 260 -9.48 -21.06 -9.56
N HIS A 261 -8.48 -21.19 -10.42
CA HIS A 261 -7.19 -21.84 -10.13
C HIS A 261 -6.04 -20.85 -10.04
N THR A 262 -6.33 -19.56 -9.95
CA THR A 262 -5.31 -18.51 -9.82
C THR A 262 -5.30 -17.99 -8.38
N ASN A 263 -4.12 -17.94 -7.78
CA ASN A 263 -3.92 -17.50 -6.41
C ASN A 263 -2.90 -16.36 -6.35
N VAL A 264 -3.03 -15.47 -5.38
CA VAL A 264 -2.13 -14.33 -5.18
C VAL A 264 -1.52 -14.42 -3.79
N VAL A 265 -0.19 -14.33 -3.70
CA VAL A 265 0.52 -14.41 -2.43
C VAL A 265 1.54 -13.28 -2.32
N VAL A 266 1.53 -12.57 -1.19
CA VAL A 266 2.54 -11.56 -0.85
C VAL A 266 3.73 -12.20 -0.14
N LEU A 267 4.94 -11.96 -0.65
CA LEU A 267 6.20 -12.38 -0.05
C LEU A 267 6.66 -11.37 1.01
N ASP A 268 7.09 -11.86 2.17
CA ASP A 268 7.75 -11.07 3.22
C ASP A 268 9.23 -10.84 2.91
N GLU A 269 9.52 -10.51 1.64
CA GLU A 269 10.88 -10.26 1.17
C GLU A 269 10.87 -9.11 0.15
N VAL A 270 11.88 -8.24 0.28
CA VAL A 270 12.12 -7.17 -0.69
C VAL A 270 12.97 -7.71 -1.84
N ILE A 271 12.45 -7.54 -3.06
CA ILE A 271 13.12 -7.93 -4.30
C ILE A 271 13.34 -6.66 -5.13
N GLY A 272 14.61 -6.31 -5.35
CA GLY A 272 15.01 -5.08 -6.03
C GLY A 272 15.73 -5.30 -7.37
N ASN A 273 15.83 -6.54 -7.86
CA ASN A 273 16.45 -6.83 -9.15
C ASN A 273 15.81 -8.05 -9.84
N ALA A 274 15.91 -8.07 -11.17
CA ALA A 274 15.31 -9.08 -12.03
C ALA A 274 15.87 -10.48 -11.77
N THR A 275 17.19 -10.63 -11.59
CA THR A 275 17.83 -11.94 -11.38
C THR A 275 17.30 -12.65 -10.13
N LYS A 276 17.12 -11.92 -9.03
CA LYS A 276 16.50 -12.47 -7.82
C LYS A 276 15.01 -12.77 -8.04
N ALA A 277 14.29 -11.89 -8.72
CA ALA A 277 12.89 -12.11 -9.04
C ALA A 277 12.68 -13.39 -9.87
N GLU A 278 13.50 -13.61 -10.89
CA GLU A 278 13.48 -14.82 -11.72
C GLU A 278 13.81 -16.08 -10.92
N ALA A 279 14.79 -16.01 -10.01
CA ALA A 279 15.13 -17.12 -9.13
C ALA A 279 13.98 -17.50 -8.19
N GLU A 280 13.32 -16.52 -7.57
CA GLU A 280 12.17 -16.75 -6.69
C GLU A 280 10.94 -17.24 -7.48
N LEU A 281 10.69 -16.67 -8.66
CA LEU A 281 9.63 -17.10 -9.56
C LEU A 281 9.80 -18.59 -9.94
N ALA A 282 11.02 -18.98 -10.32
CA ALA A 282 11.34 -20.35 -10.69
C ALA A 282 11.24 -21.31 -9.49
N ALA A 283 11.73 -20.90 -8.31
CA ALA A 283 11.68 -21.71 -7.10
C ALA A 283 10.24 -21.98 -6.62
N ALA A 284 9.35 -21.00 -6.79
CA ALA A 284 7.94 -21.13 -6.42
C ALA A 284 7.07 -21.79 -7.50
N HIS A 285 7.62 -22.10 -8.68
CA HIS A 285 6.85 -22.51 -9.86
C HIS A 285 5.71 -21.53 -10.21
N ALA A 286 5.88 -20.26 -9.88
CA ALA A 286 4.86 -19.24 -10.08
C ALA A 286 4.77 -18.82 -11.56
N ALA A 287 3.59 -18.36 -11.95
CA ALA A 287 3.33 -17.84 -13.28
C ALA A 287 3.91 -16.44 -13.47
N MET A 288 3.87 -15.61 -12.42
CA MET A 288 4.34 -14.24 -12.45
C MET A 288 4.66 -13.71 -11.05
N LEU A 289 5.64 -12.82 -10.96
CA LEU A 289 6.11 -12.16 -9.74
C LEU A 289 6.17 -10.65 -9.98
N LEU A 290 5.50 -9.89 -9.13
CA LEU A 290 5.53 -8.42 -9.13
C LEU A 290 6.49 -7.94 -8.06
N TRP A 291 7.37 -7.02 -8.40
CA TRP A 291 8.35 -6.45 -7.48
C TRP A 291 8.67 -5.02 -7.86
N GLY A 292 9.31 -4.26 -6.98
CA GLY A 292 9.61 -2.88 -7.31
C GLY A 292 9.97 -2.02 -6.12
N GLU A 293 9.89 -0.72 -6.38
CA GLU A 293 10.33 0.30 -5.45
C GLU A 293 9.45 1.54 -5.57
N TYR A 294 9.42 2.32 -4.50
CA TYR A 294 8.81 3.64 -4.53
C TYR A 294 9.60 4.63 -3.68
N ASP A 295 9.53 5.88 -4.09
CA ASP A 295 10.10 7.02 -3.39
C ASP A 295 9.15 8.23 -3.49
N ASN A 296 9.64 9.42 -3.15
CA ASN A 296 8.85 10.65 -3.19
C ASN A 296 8.61 11.21 -4.60
N ALA A 297 9.26 10.65 -5.62
CA ALA A 297 9.24 11.11 -7.00
C ALA A 297 8.66 10.08 -7.98
N ARG A 298 8.65 8.79 -7.64
CA ARG A 298 8.09 7.74 -8.50
C ARG A 298 7.65 6.49 -7.75
N VAL A 299 6.74 5.75 -8.38
CA VAL A 299 6.44 4.34 -8.08
C VAL A 299 6.80 3.50 -9.30
N VAL A 300 7.58 2.44 -9.09
CA VAL A 300 8.00 1.49 -10.13
C VAL A 300 7.53 0.10 -9.76
N VAL A 301 6.78 -0.55 -10.65
CA VAL A 301 6.37 -1.95 -10.56
C VAL A 301 6.97 -2.68 -11.76
N ASN A 302 7.80 -3.67 -11.49
CA ASN A 302 8.35 -4.59 -12.47
C ASN A 302 7.62 -5.92 -12.37
N PHE A 303 7.50 -6.60 -13.51
CA PHE A 303 6.93 -7.93 -13.60
C PHE A 303 8.02 -8.88 -14.06
N SER A 304 8.05 -10.07 -13.45
CA SER A 304 8.81 -11.21 -13.95
C SER A 304 7.80 -12.29 -14.28
N VAL A 305 7.67 -12.65 -15.56
CA VAL A 305 6.69 -13.61 -16.07
C VAL A 305 7.40 -14.90 -16.45
N ARG A 306 6.75 -16.04 -16.23
CA ARG A 306 7.28 -17.34 -16.61
C ARG A 306 7.35 -17.47 -18.14
N GLY A 307 8.44 -18.05 -18.63
CA GLY A 307 8.64 -18.31 -20.06
C GLY A 307 9.42 -17.20 -20.78
N ASP A 308 9.34 -17.17 -22.10
CA ASP A 308 10.05 -16.22 -22.97
C ASP A 308 9.21 -14.97 -23.29
N LEU A 309 8.35 -14.58 -22.34
CA LEU A 309 7.50 -13.39 -22.49
C LEU A 309 8.28 -12.15 -22.08
N GLU A 310 8.08 -11.05 -22.81
CA GLU A 310 8.65 -9.76 -22.43
C GLU A 310 8.03 -9.32 -21.09
N ASN A 311 8.90 -8.99 -20.14
CA ASN A 311 8.53 -8.56 -18.80
C ASN A 311 7.92 -7.16 -18.83
N PRO A 312 6.61 -6.97 -18.52
CA PRO A 312 6.04 -5.65 -18.45
C PRO A 312 6.65 -4.85 -17.29
N HIS A 313 6.62 -3.54 -17.41
CA HIS A 313 7.01 -2.63 -16.35
C HIS A 313 6.08 -1.43 -16.32
N LEU A 314 5.82 -0.94 -15.12
CA LEU A 314 5.01 0.24 -14.87
C LEU A 314 5.84 1.24 -14.08
N ARG A 315 5.95 2.45 -14.60
CA ARG A 315 6.54 3.59 -13.90
C ARG A 315 5.54 4.71 -13.83
N ARG A 316 5.33 5.25 -12.63
CA ARG A 316 4.52 6.44 -12.38
C ARG A 316 5.36 7.47 -11.68
N ASP A 317 5.68 8.54 -12.40
CA ASP A 317 6.36 9.71 -11.84
C ASP A 317 5.31 10.60 -11.14
N LEU A 318 5.72 11.18 -10.01
CA LEU A 318 4.93 12.09 -9.19
C LEU A 318 5.37 13.51 -9.45
N LEU A 319 4.40 14.42 -9.55
CA LEU A 319 4.66 15.85 -9.70
C LEU A 319 4.71 16.54 -8.33
N ALA A 320 4.03 15.98 -7.33
CA ALA A 320 4.02 16.47 -5.96
C ALA A 320 3.95 15.32 -4.93
N LEU A 321 4.47 15.56 -3.71
CA LEU A 321 4.57 14.54 -2.66
C LEU A 321 3.21 14.08 -2.11
N ASP A 322 2.21 14.96 -2.13
CA ASP A 322 0.84 14.67 -1.71
C ASP A 322 0.06 13.81 -2.71
N GLU A 323 0.60 13.58 -3.92
CA GLU A 323 0.04 12.65 -4.90
C GLU A 323 0.34 11.19 -4.56
N LEU A 324 1.39 10.91 -3.78
CA LEU A 324 1.87 9.55 -3.48
C LEU A 324 0.78 8.63 -2.91
N PRO A 325 -0.06 9.06 -1.94
CA PRO A 325 -1.19 8.27 -1.48
C PRO A 325 -2.19 7.95 -2.60
N THR A 326 -2.49 8.90 -3.50
CA THR A 326 -3.43 8.69 -4.61
C THR A 326 -2.86 7.70 -5.62
N VAL A 327 -1.59 7.89 -6.00
CA VAL A 327 -0.89 6.99 -6.94
C VAL A 327 -0.84 5.57 -6.40
N ILE A 328 -0.45 5.38 -5.14
CA ILE A 328 -0.33 4.06 -4.52
C ILE A 328 -1.69 3.39 -4.30
N ASN A 329 -2.71 4.13 -3.85
CA ASN A 329 -3.99 3.51 -3.48
C ASN A 329 -4.97 3.36 -4.66
N ARG A 330 -4.76 4.09 -5.77
CA ARG A 330 -5.70 4.07 -6.90
C ARG A 330 -5.01 3.73 -8.21
N ASP A 331 -4.03 4.53 -8.62
CA ASP A 331 -3.54 4.50 -10.00
C ASP A 331 -2.68 3.25 -10.26
N VAL A 332 -1.79 2.91 -9.33
CA VAL A 332 -0.93 1.72 -9.41
C VAL A 332 -1.76 0.43 -9.41
N PRO A 333 -2.66 0.19 -8.43
CA PRO A 333 -3.49 -1.02 -8.45
C PRO A 333 -4.34 -1.13 -9.71
N GLN A 334 -4.90 -0.03 -10.22
CA GLN A 334 -5.71 -0.04 -11.43
C GLN A 334 -4.93 -0.54 -12.65
N GLN A 335 -3.72 -0.03 -12.87
CA GLN A 335 -2.90 -0.36 -14.02
C GLN A 335 -2.23 -1.72 -13.89
N VAL A 336 -1.86 -2.10 -12.67
CA VAL A 336 -1.31 -3.43 -12.42
C VAL A 336 -2.34 -4.51 -12.77
N ARG A 337 -3.64 -4.30 -12.53
CA ARG A 337 -4.69 -5.25 -12.94
C ARG A 337 -4.71 -5.51 -14.44
N SER A 338 -4.70 -4.45 -15.27
CA SER A 338 -4.76 -4.61 -16.73
C SER A 338 -3.51 -5.30 -17.26
N LEU A 339 -2.31 -4.88 -16.80
CA LEU A 339 -1.04 -5.49 -17.20
C LEU A 339 -0.91 -6.95 -16.73
N ALA A 340 -1.32 -7.26 -15.51
CA ALA A 340 -1.29 -8.62 -14.97
C ALA A 340 -2.21 -9.56 -15.74
N LEU A 341 -3.43 -9.13 -16.06
CA LEU A 341 -4.33 -9.93 -16.90
C LEU A 341 -3.78 -10.09 -18.31
N PHE A 342 -3.22 -9.04 -18.91
CA PHE A 342 -2.61 -9.15 -20.22
C PHE A 342 -1.47 -10.18 -20.23
N ALA A 343 -0.56 -10.11 -19.27
CA ALA A 343 0.54 -11.06 -19.12
C ALA A 343 0.04 -12.50 -18.91
N LEU A 344 -0.97 -12.70 -18.07
CA LEU A 344 -1.62 -14.01 -17.87
C LEU A 344 -2.27 -14.53 -19.15
N GLY A 345 -2.95 -13.66 -19.90
CA GLY A 345 -3.57 -14.02 -21.17
C GLY A 345 -2.54 -14.49 -22.20
N GLN A 346 -1.37 -13.84 -22.25
CA GLN A 346 -0.25 -14.28 -23.10
C GLN A 346 0.36 -15.60 -22.60
N LEU A 347 0.46 -15.80 -21.29
CA LEU A 347 0.94 -17.05 -20.72
C LEU A 347 0.01 -18.22 -21.07
N PHE A 348 -1.30 -18.08 -20.87
CA PHE A 348 -2.29 -19.09 -21.25
C PHE A 348 -2.28 -19.39 -22.75
N ARG A 349 -2.00 -18.38 -23.59
CA ARG A 349 -1.80 -18.59 -25.02
C ARG A 349 -0.59 -19.48 -25.30
N GLY A 350 0.54 -19.21 -24.64
CA GLY A 350 1.76 -20.01 -24.74
C GLY A 350 1.56 -21.46 -24.28
N ASP A 351 0.76 -21.65 -23.23
CA ASP A 351 0.42 -22.97 -22.67
C ASP A 351 -0.69 -23.70 -23.46
N GLY A 352 -1.20 -23.12 -24.55
CA GLY A 352 -2.22 -23.72 -25.42
C GLY A 352 -3.66 -23.63 -24.90
N GLN A 353 -3.90 -22.91 -23.81
CA GLN A 353 -5.21 -22.68 -23.19
C GLN A 353 -5.95 -21.52 -23.88
N LEU A 354 -6.30 -21.72 -25.15
CA LEU A 354 -6.77 -20.64 -26.03
C LEU A 354 -8.08 -19.96 -25.57
N GLU A 355 -9.05 -20.72 -25.07
CA GLU A 355 -10.32 -20.16 -24.58
C GLU A 355 -10.09 -19.26 -23.36
N GLN A 356 -9.31 -19.74 -22.37
CA GLN A 356 -8.99 -18.99 -21.17
C GLN A 356 -8.14 -17.75 -21.51
N SER A 357 -7.16 -17.90 -22.40
CA SER A 357 -6.37 -16.78 -22.93
C SER A 357 -7.26 -15.70 -23.53
N ARG A 358 -8.23 -16.08 -24.37
CA ARG A 358 -9.14 -15.13 -25.01
C ARG A 358 -9.96 -14.35 -23.98
N THR A 359 -10.60 -15.04 -23.04
CA THR A 359 -11.42 -14.38 -22.01
C THR A 359 -10.58 -13.42 -21.16
N VAL A 360 -9.38 -13.83 -20.77
CA VAL A 360 -8.49 -13.01 -19.94
C VAL A 360 -7.98 -11.78 -20.69
N LEU A 361 -7.63 -11.93 -21.97
CA LEU A 361 -7.21 -10.81 -22.81
C LEU A 361 -8.35 -9.82 -23.08
N GLU A 362 -9.55 -10.30 -23.37
CA GLU A 362 -10.74 -9.45 -23.54
C GLU A 362 -11.02 -8.63 -22.27
N ASN A 363 -10.87 -9.23 -21.09
CA ASN A 363 -10.98 -8.53 -19.81
C ASN A 363 -9.85 -7.50 -19.62
N ALA A 364 -8.61 -7.83 -19.98
CA ALA A 364 -7.49 -6.90 -19.89
C ALA A 364 -7.71 -5.66 -20.78
N LEU A 365 -8.14 -5.87 -22.03
CA LEU A 365 -8.43 -4.79 -22.99
C LEU A 365 -9.65 -3.95 -22.58
N THR A 366 -10.63 -4.55 -21.89
CA THR A 366 -11.75 -3.80 -21.32
C THR A 366 -11.31 -2.85 -20.21
N LEU A 367 -10.32 -3.27 -19.39
CA LEU A 367 -9.75 -2.42 -18.35
C LEU A 367 -8.84 -1.33 -18.91
N ASP A 368 -8.07 -1.66 -19.94
CA ASP A 368 -7.13 -0.76 -20.59
C ASP A 368 -7.05 -1.04 -22.10
N PRO A 369 -7.82 -0.28 -22.91
CA PRO A 369 -7.81 -0.44 -24.36
C PRO A 369 -6.47 -0.07 -25.02
N SER A 370 -5.54 0.58 -24.30
CA SER A 370 -4.24 0.94 -24.86
C SER A 370 -3.26 -0.23 -25.00
N LEU A 371 -3.66 -1.42 -24.55
CA LEU A 371 -2.90 -2.66 -24.63
C LEU A 371 -3.09 -3.45 -25.95
N GLU A 372 -3.95 -2.99 -26.87
CA GLU A 372 -4.19 -3.61 -28.19
C GLU A 372 -3.01 -3.56 -29.16
#